data_AF-A0A1F8S4B5-F1
#
_entry.id   AF-A0A1F8S4B5-F1
#
_cell.length_a   1.000
_cell.length_b   1.000
_cell.length_c   1.000
_cell.angle_alpha   90.00
_cell.angle_beta   90.00
_cell.angle_gamma   90.00
#
_symmetry.space_group_name_H-M   'P 1'
#
loop_
_entity.id
_entity.type
_entity.pdbx_description
1 polymer ?
#
loop_
_entity_poly.entity_id
_entity_poly.type
_entity_poly.pdbx_seq_one_letter_code
_entity_poly.pdbx_strand_id
1 'polypeptide(L)'
;MSERTTTDDVTGQVVDLRARIANLQATERALQAIMTQATKISDVLEVQAELTKVRGEIEEATAQKQHLEQQAAYSTLTARFGLQPEAAVTVAQDKFDPGAEVDRATANLVEILQGLATAGIWFGIVWLPILIALAIVGIVAWLILRRRLPGRVPDGWTGPGEPPQAPSEPSAPAAA
;
A
#
# COMPACT_ATOMS: atom_id res chain seq x y z
N MET A 1 -16.06 -7.27 -7.99
CA MET A 1 -17.11 -7.17 -9.04
C MET A 1 -18.50 -6.98 -8.41
N SER A 2 -18.61 -6.27 -7.27
CA SER A 2 -19.85 -6.21 -6.46
C SER A 2 -20.49 -4.82 -6.38
N GLU A 3 -19.94 -3.83 -7.08
CA GLU A 3 -20.37 -2.42 -6.93
C GLU A 3 -21.66 -2.11 -7.69
N ARG A 4 -21.96 -2.84 -8.78
CA ARG A 4 -23.14 -2.56 -9.62
C ARG A 4 -24.46 -2.96 -8.96
N THR A 5 -24.48 -4.00 -8.14
CA THR A 5 -25.72 -4.54 -7.55
C THR A 5 -26.32 -3.63 -6.46
N THR A 6 -25.50 -2.92 -5.68
CA THR A 6 -25.99 -2.07 -4.58
C THR A 6 -26.61 -0.75 -5.08
N THR A 7 -26.12 -0.19 -6.20
CA THR A 7 -26.66 1.06 -6.77
C THR A 7 -28.02 0.87 -7.45
N ASP A 8 -28.26 -0.29 -8.06
CA ASP A 8 -29.54 -0.61 -8.69
C ASP A 8 -30.65 -0.77 -7.62
N ASP A 9 -30.33 -1.34 -6.46
CA ASP A 9 -31.26 -1.56 -5.36
C ASP A 9 -31.79 -0.24 -4.77
N VAL A 10 -30.90 0.72 -4.48
CA VAL A 10 -31.32 2.04 -3.93
C VAL A 10 -32.13 2.87 -4.93
N THR A 11 -31.84 2.73 -6.24
CA THR A 11 -32.59 3.42 -7.29
C THR A 11 -34.01 2.88 -7.38
N GLY A 12 -34.18 1.55 -7.28
CA GLY A 12 -35.49 0.90 -7.21
C GLY A 12 -36.30 1.40 -6.00
N GLN A 13 -35.69 1.40 -4.81
CA GLN A 13 -36.34 1.86 -3.58
C GLN A 13 -36.84 3.32 -3.66
N VAL A 14 -36.06 4.22 -4.26
CA VAL A 14 -36.48 5.63 -4.45
C VAL A 14 -37.67 5.74 -5.41
N VAL A 15 -37.70 4.93 -6.49
CA VAL A 15 -38.82 4.91 -7.44
C VAL A 15 -40.09 4.39 -6.76
N ASP A 16 -39.98 3.32 -5.97
CA ASP A 16 -41.10 2.75 -5.23
C ASP A 16 -41.67 3.74 -4.21
N LEU A 17 -40.80 4.44 -3.46
CA LEU A 17 -41.22 5.48 -2.53
C LEU A 17 -41.92 6.64 -3.25
N ARG A 18 -41.45 7.05 -4.43
CA ARG A 18 -42.13 8.09 -5.24
C ARG A 18 -43.53 7.64 -5.66
N ALA A 19 -43.69 6.39 -6.11
CA ALA A 19 -44.99 5.84 -6.47
C ALA A 19 -45.93 5.77 -5.25
N ARG A 20 -45.41 5.39 -4.08
CA ARG A 20 -46.18 5.37 -2.83
C ARG A 20 -46.63 6.78 -2.41
N ILE A 21 -45.73 7.76 -2.43
CA ILE A 21 -46.05 9.16 -2.12
C ILE A 21 -47.12 9.70 -3.07
N ALA A 22 -47.00 9.43 -4.38
CA ALA A 22 -47.99 9.89 -5.36
C ALA A 22 -49.39 9.31 -5.08
N ASN A 23 -49.47 8.04 -4.70
CA ASN A 23 -50.74 7.41 -4.30
C ASN A 23 -51.30 8.03 -3.02
N LEU A 24 -50.46 8.23 -1.99
CA LEU A 24 -50.91 8.87 -0.74
C LEU A 24 -51.41 10.30 -0.97
N GLN A 25 -50.76 11.08 -1.84
CA GLN A 25 -51.22 12.41 -2.23
C GLN A 25 -52.54 12.37 -3.00
N ALA A 26 -52.76 11.34 -3.83
CA ALA A 26 -54.05 11.15 -4.49
C ALA A 26 -55.16 10.84 -3.46
N THR A 27 -54.87 9.99 -2.47
CA THR A 27 -55.76 9.72 -1.34
C THR A 27 -56.04 10.99 -0.54
N GLU A 28 -55.02 11.81 -0.25
CA GLU A 28 -55.19 13.08 0.46
C GLU A 28 -56.16 14.00 -0.29
N ARG A 29 -56.01 14.15 -1.62
CA ARG A 29 -56.93 14.96 -2.43
C ARG A 29 -58.35 14.41 -2.43
N ALA A 30 -58.52 13.09 -2.48
CA ALA A 30 -59.83 12.46 -2.39
C ALA A 30 -60.48 12.73 -1.02
N LEU A 31 -59.73 12.61 0.07
CA LEU A 31 -60.20 12.94 1.42
C LEU A 31 -60.54 14.43 1.56
N GLN A 32 -59.74 15.33 0.98
CA GLN A 32 -60.06 16.76 0.94
C GLN A 32 -61.37 17.03 0.18
N ALA A 33 -61.62 16.34 -0.94
CA ALA A 33 -62.88 16.46 -1.67
C ALA A 33 -64.07 15.97 -0.83
N ILE A 34 -63.92 14.87 -0.08
CA ILE A 34 -64.93 14.38 0.86
C ILE A 34 -65.16 15.40 1.99
N MET A 35 -64.09 16.00 2.54
CA MET A 35 -64.16 17.04 3.57
C MET A 35 -65.01 18.23 3.11
N THR A 36 -64.90 18.65 1.84
CA THR A 36 -65.70 19.77 1.31
C THR A 36 -67.20 19.46 1.22
N GLN A 37 -67.59 18.19 1.18
CA GLN A 37 -68.98 17.74 1.11
C GLN A 37 -69.55 17.35 2.48
N ALA A 38 -68.69 17.23 3.50
CA ALA A 38 -69.08 16.85 4.85
C ALA A 38 -69.88 17.97 5.51
N THR A 39 -71.10 17.65 5.96
CA THR A 39 -72.02 18.60 6.63
C THR A 39 -72.20 18.30 8.11
N LYS A 40 -71.88 17.08 8.56
CA LYS A 40 -71.94 16.69 9.96
C LYS A 40 -70.57 16.83 10.62
N ILE A 41 -70.57 17.29 11.88
CA ILE A 41 -69.34 17.44 12.67
C ILE A 41 -68.63 16.09 12.86
N SER A 42 -69.38 14.99 13.02
CA SER A 42 -68.82 13.63 13.10
C SER A 42 -67.97 13.30 11.88
N ASP A 43 -68.51 13.55 10.70
CA ASP A 43 -67.91 13.18 9.42
C ASP A 43 -66.67 14.05 9.17
N VAL A 44 -66.72 15.33 9.55
CA VAL A 44 -65.56 16.24 9.51
C VAL A 44 -64.42 15.75 10.40
N LEU A 45 -64.72 15.36 11.65
CA LEU A 45 -63.70 14.87 12.59
C LEU A 45 -63.08 13.56 12.10
N GLU A 46 -63.87 12.66 11.52
CA GLU A 46 -63.39 11.39 10.96
C GLU A 46 -62.47 11.62 9.75
N VAL A 47 -62.88 12.46 8.80
CA VAL A 47 -62.05 12.80 7.64
C VAL A 47 -60.78 13.55 8.07
N GLN A 48 -60.85 14.41 9.09
CA GLN A 48 -59.68 15.10 9.63
C GLN A 48 -58.67 14.14 10.27
N ALA A 49 -59.15 13.13 10.99
CA ALA A 49 -58.31 12.08 11.57
C ALA A 49 -57.58 11.31 10.45
N GLU A 50 -58.31 10.90 9.40
CA GLU A 50 -57.70 10.18 8.28
C GLU A 50 -56.74 11.07 7.48
N LEU A 51 -57.06 12.34 7.26
CA LEU A 51 -56.14 13.30 6.63
C LEU A 51 -54.84 13.46 7.41
N THR A 52 -54.92 13.51 8.74
CA THR A 52 -53.75 13.63 9.61
C THR A 52 -52.86 12.39 9.49
N LYS A 53 -53.48 11.20 9.46
CA LYS A 53 -52.78 9.93 9.26
C LYS A 53 -52.09 9.87 7.89
N VAL A 54 -52.82 10.16 6.80
CA VAL A 54 -52.26 10.17 5.43
C VAL A 54 -51.11 11.16 5.29
N ARG A 55 -51.22 12.35 5.89
CA ARG A 55 -50.12 13.33 5.92
C ARG A 55 -48.90 12.80 6.64
N GLY A 56 -49.07 12.16 7.80
CA GLY A 56 -47.99 11.50 8.51
C GLY A 56 -47.30 10.44 7.65
N GLU A 57 -48.06 9.60 6.94
CA GLU A 57 -47.51 8.60 6.03
C GLU A 57 -46.74 9.24 4.85
N ILE A 58 -47.22 10.37 4.31
CA ILE A 58 -46.51 11.13 3.26
C ILE A 58 -45.19 11.68 3.79
N GLU A 59 -45.19 12.28 4.97
CA GLU A 59 -44.00 12.85 5.61
C GLU A 59 -42.96 11.77 5.87
N GLU A 60 -43.38 10.63 6.42
CA GLU A 60 -42.50 9.49 6.68
C GLU A 60 -41.87 8.95 5.38
N ALA A 61 -42.69 8.70 4.36
CA ALA A 61 -42.20 8.22 3.06
C ALA A 61 -41.27 9.24 2.37
N THR A 62 -41.57 10.54 2.52
CA THR A 62 -40.74 11.61 1.97
C THR A 62 -39.39 11.70 2.68
N ALA A 63 -39.37 11.58 4.01
CA ALA A 63 -38.14 11.56 4.80
C ALA A 63 -37.25 10.36 4.43
N GLN A 64 -37.83 9.16 4.30
CA GLN A 64 -37.12 7.96 3.84
C GLN A 64 -36.50 8.15 2.45
N LYS A 65 -37.27 8.71 1.50
CA LYS A 65 -36.79 8.99 0.15
C LYS A 65 -35.63 9.98 0.16
N GLN A 66 -35.73 11.07 0.92
CA GLN A 66 -34.66 12.07 1.05
C GLN A 66 -33.41 11.46 1.68
N HIS A 67 -33.55 10.59 2.68
CA HIS A 67 -32.44 9.91 3.30
C HIS A 67 -31.65 9.05 2.30
N LEU A 68 -32.35 8.25 1.48
CA LEU A 68 -31.73 7.44 0.43
C LEU A 68 -31.06 8.31 -0.65
N GLU A 69 -31.71 9.40 -1.07
CA GLU A 69 -31.13 10.35 -2.04
C GLU A 69 -29.85 11.01 -1.49
N GLN A 70 -29.82 11.37 -0.19
CA GLN A 70 -28.64 11.92 0.47
C GLN A 70 -27.52 10.90 0.57
N GLN A 71 -27.80 9.66 0.98
CA GLN A 71 -26.79 8.59 1.03
C GLN A 71 -26.14 8.37 -0.33
N ALA A 72 -26.94 8.31 -1.41
CA ALA A 72 -26.43 8.17 -2.77
C ALA A 72 -25.54 9.36 -3.18
N ALA A 73 -25.91 10.59 -2.79
CA ALA A 73 -25.12 11.78 -3.05
C ALA A 73 -23.78 11.76 -2.29
N TYR A 74 -23.79 11.40 -1.00
CA TYR A 74 -22.56 11.26 -0.20
C TYR A 74 -21.64 10.16 -0.74
N SER A 75 -22.16 8.98 -1.11
CA SER A 75 -21.36 7.93 -1.73
C SER A 75 -20.78 8.36 -3.08
N THR A 76 -21.53 9.13 -3.87
CA THR A 76 -21.03 9.68 -5.14
C THR A 76 -19.91 10.70 -4.92
N LEU A 77 -20.04 11.56 -3.90
CA LEU A 77 -18.97 12.48 -3.50
C LEU A 77 -17.75 11.69 -3.04
N THR A 78 -17.91 10.74 -2.11
CA THR A 78 -16.80 9.90 -1.64
C THR A 78 -16.15 9.11 -2.77
N ALA A 79 -16.89 8.59 -3.75
CA ALA A 79 -16.29 7.91 -4.90
C ALA A 79 -15.54 8.88 -5.84
N ARG A 80 -16.06 10.10 -6.04
CA ARG A 80 -15.39 11.13 -6.85
C ARG A 80 -14.16 11.74 -6.16
N PHE A 81 -14.16 11.82 -4.82
CA PHE A 81 -13.07 12.37 -4.02
C PHE A 81 -12.18 11.29 -3.38
N GLY A 82 -12.54 10.01 -3.48
CA GLY A 82 -11.93 8.86 -2.82
C GLY A 82 -10.99 8.03 -3.68
N LEU A 83 -10.38 8.64 -4.69
CA LEU A 83 -9.06 8.21 -5.16
C LEU A 83 -7.95 8.83 -4.28
N GLN A 84 -8.07 8.68 -2.96
CA GLN A 84 -6.93 8.88 -2.05
C GLN A 84 -7.20 8.13 -0.74
N PRO A 85 -6.54 6.99 -0.48
CA PRO A 85 -6.37 6.54 0.88
C PRO A 85 -5.18 7.33 1.43
N GLU A 86 -5.39 8.62 1.75
CA GLU A 86 -4.50 9.22 2.73
C GLU A 86 -5.09 8.90 4.09
N ALA A 87 -4.29 8.17 4.87
CA ALA A 87 -4.45 7.99 6.29
C ALA A 87 -5.01 9.26 6.91
N ALA A 88 -5.93 9.10 7.85
CA ALA A 88 -6.42 10.18 8.68
C ALA A 88 -5.23 10.93 9.28
N VAL A 89 -4.78 12.01 8.61
CA VAL A 89 -4.02 13.06 9.26
C VAL A 89 -5.05 13.80 10.06
N THR A 90 -5.22 13.35 11.30
CA THR A 90 -5.80 14.17 12.34
C THR A 90 -5.00 15.47 12.34
N VAL A 91 -5.61 16.53 11.79
CA VAL A 91 -5.14 17.89 12.00
C VAL A 91 -5.39 18.19 13.48
N ALA A 92 -4.50 17.66 14.31
CA ALA A 92 -4.37 18.09 15.70
C ALA A 92 -3.92 19.54 15.61
N GLN A 93 -4.82 20.44 15.99
CA GLN A 93 -4.49 21.83 16.23
C GLN A 93 -3.25 21.87 17.11
N ASP A 94 -2.14 22.37 16.56
CA ASP A 94 -0.86 22.52 17.23
C ASP A 94 -1.02 23.35 18.52
N LYS A 95 -1.21 22.66 19.63
CA LYS A 95 -0.68 23.08 20.91
C LYS A 95 0.54 22.21 21.15
N PHE A 96 1.72 22.83 21.04
CA PHE A 96 2.98 22.20 21.38
C PHE A 96 2.89 21.63 22.80
N ASP A 97 2.77 20.32 22.90
CA ASP A 97 2.76 19.57 24.15
C ASP A 97 4.08 18.78 24.23
N PRO A 98 5.07 19.27 25.01
CA PRO A 98 6.38 18.64 25.09
C PRO A 98 6.33 17.23 25.69
N GLY A 99 5.27 16.85 26.41
CA GLY A 99 5.12 15.47 26.90
C GLY A 99 4.76 14.50 25.78
N ALA A 100 3.81 14.87 24.93
CA ALA A 100 3.37 14.05 23.80
C ALA A 100 4.48 13.88 22.73
N GLU A 101 5.36 14.85 22.59
CA GLU A 101 6.49 14.77 21.65
C GLU A 101 7.58 13.79 22.13
N VAL A 102 7.84 13.73 23.45
CA VAL A 102 8.80 12.77 24.02
C VAL A 102 8.29 11.33 23.88
N ASP A 103 7.00 11.09 24.11
CA ASP A 103 6.40 9.77 23.94
C ASP A 103 6.43 9.31 22.48
N ARG A 104 6.20 10.22 21.52
CA ARG A 104 6.33 9.93 20.09
C ARG A 104 7.78 9.68 19.68
N ALA A 105 8.73 10.46 20.19
CA ALA A 105 10.15 10.28 19.90
C ALA A 105 10.70 8.95 20.42
N THR A 106 10.26 8.50 21.60
CA THR A 106 10.67 7.22 22.17
C THR A 106 10.05 6.03 21.42
N ALA A 107 8.78 6.13 21.01
CA ALA A 107 8.15 5.11 20.16
C ALA A 107 8.90 4.95 18.82
N ASN A 108 9.25 6.06 18.16
CA ASN A 108 10.02 6.04 16.91
C ASN A 108 11.43 5.46 17.10
N LEU A 109 12.09 5.73 18.23
CA LEU A 109 13.42 5.18 18.53
C LEU A 109 13.38 3.65 18.66
N VAL A 110 12.37 3.10 19.33
CA VAL A 110 12.18 1.66 19.49
C VAL A 110 11.91 1.01 18.13
N GLU A 111 11.08 1.63 17.29
CA GLU A 111 10.78 1.14 15.95
C GLU A 111 12.03 1.11 15.04
N ILE A 112 12.86 2.16 15.08
CA ILE A 112 14.13 2.19 14.35
C ILE A 112 15.07 1.08 14.84
N LEU A 113 15.17 0.88 16.16
CA LEU A 113 16.04 -0.13 16.74
C LEU A 113 15.58 -1.55 16.38
N GLN A 114 14.27 -1.79 16.37
CA GLN A 114 13.67 -3.03 15.93
C GLN A 114 13.90 -3.27 14.44
N GLY A 115 13.74 -2.24 13.60
CA GLY A 115 14.03 -2.30 12.16
C GLY A 115 15.49 -2.66 11.87
N LEU A 116 16.44 -2.06 12.60
CA LEU A 116 17.86 -2.41 12.50
C LEU A 116 18.15 -3.86 12.92
N ALA A 117 17.51 -4.35 13.98
CA ALA A 117 17.64 -5.75 14.41
C ALA A 117 17.09 -6.71 13.34
N THR A 118 15.91 -6.42 12.77
CA THR A 118 15.33 -7.23 11.69
C THR A 118 16.20 -7.20 10.43
N ALA A 119 16.72 -6.04 10.04
CA ALA A 119 17.63 -5.91 8.91
C ALA A 119 18.93 -6.70 9.13
N GLY A 120 19.50 -6.67 10.35
CA GLY A 120 20.69 -7.43 10.72
C GLY A 120 20.46 -8.95 10.64
N ILE A 121 19.31 -9.44 11.11
CA ILE A 121 18.93 -10.86 11.00
C ILE A 121 18.81 -11.27 9.52
N TRP A 122 18.14 -10.46 8.70
CA TRP A 122 17.97 -10.75 7.28
C TRP A 122 19.32 -10.72 6.53
N PHE A 123 20.21 -9.78 6.88
CA PHE A 123 21.57 -9.75 6.37
C PHE A 123 22.37 -11.01 6.76
N GLY A 124 22.28 -11.44 8.01
CA GLY A 124 22.91 -12.67 8.49
C GLY A 124 22.37 -13.94 7.82
N ILE A 125 21.09 -14.00 7.46
CA ILE A 125 20.51 -15.20 6.82
C ILE A 125 20.75 -15.21 5.31
N VAL A 126 20.61 -14.07 4.63
CA VAL A 126 20.63 -13.99 3.16
C VAL A 126 22.02 -13.69 2.63
N TRP A 127 22.73 -12.74 3.23
CA TRP A 127 24.03 -12.28 2.72
C TRP A 127 25.20 -13.14 3.21
N LEU A 128 25.13 -13.70 4.43
CA LEU A 128 26.16 -14.58 4.95
C LEU A 128 26.44 -15.81 4.06
N PRO A 129 25.45 -16.60 3.57
CA PRO A 129 25.74 -17.72 2.68
C PRO A 129 26.30 -17.26 1.32
N ILE A 130 25.88 -16.10 0.81
CA ILE A 130 26.39 -15.53 -0.44
C ILE A 130 27.86 -15.12 -0.29
N LEU A 131 28.23 -14.44 0.81
CA LEU A 131 29.60 -14.04 1.09
C LEU A 131 30.51 -15.26 1.31
N ILE A 132 30.03 -16.30 2.01
CA ILE A 132 30.77 -17.55 2.18
C ILE A 132 30.99 -18.23 0.82
N ALA A 133 29.97 -18.33 -0.03
CA ALA A 133 30.10 -18.90 -1.37
C ALA A 133 31.09 -18.11 -2.23
N LEU A 134 31.04 -16.77 -2.19
CA LEU A 134 31.94 -15.90 -2.94
C LEU A 134 33.38 -15.99 -2.44
N ALA A 135 33.58 -16.10 -1.12
CA ALA A 135 34.90 -16.35 -0.52
C ALA A 135 35.47 -17.71 -0.95
N ILE A 136 34.65 -18.76 -0.96
CA ILE A 136 35.08 -20.09 -1.44
C ILE A 136 35.47 -20.03 -2.92
N VAL A 137 34.65 -19.42 -3.77
CA VAL A 137 34.95 -19.25 -5.20
C VAL A 137 36.23 -18.44 -5.41
N GLY A 138 36.41 -17.35 -4.66
CA GLY A 138 37.63 -16.53 -4.68
C GLY A 138 38.88 -17.30 -4.26
N ILE A 139 38.80 -18.08 -3.18
CA ILE A 139 39.90 -18.92 -2.69
C ILE A 139 40.24 -20.02 -3.70
N VAL A 140 39.23 -20.66 -4.30
CA VAL A 140 39.42 -21.69 -5.32
C VAL A 140 40.05 -21.09 -6.58
N ALA A 141 39.56 -19.95 -7.06
CA ALA A 141 40.13 -19.22 -8.19
C ALA A 141 41.58 -18.79 -7.91
N TRP A 142 41.87 -18.29 -6.71
CA TRP A 142 43.22 -17.91 -6.28
C TRP A 142 44.15 -19.12 -6.19
N LEU A 143 43.70 -20.26 -5.65
CA LEU A 143 44.48 -21.50 -5.60
C LEU A 143 44.77 -22.05 -7.00
N ILE A 144 43.81 -22.00 -7.92
CA ILE A 144 43.98 -22.39 -9.32
C ILE A 144 44.98 -21.45 -10.01
N LEU A 145 44.85 -20.14 -9.81
CA LEU A 145 45.75 -19.14 -10.40
C LEU A 145 47.17 -19.26 -9.83
N ARG A 146 47.30 -19.54 -8.53
CA ARG A 146 48.58 -19.82 -7.86
C ARG A 146 49.22 -21.12 -8.35
N ARG A 147 48.44 -22.14 -8.70
CA ARG A 147 48.91 -23.37 -9.37
C ARG A 147 49.24 -23.15 -10.86
N ARG A 148 48.75 -22.08 -11.47
CA ARG A 148 48.95 -21.72 -12.89
C ARG A 148 50.01 -20.63 -13.10
N LEU A 149 50.74 -20.23 -12.06
CA LEU A 149 51.96 -19.43 -12.18
C LEU A 149 53.17 -20.38 -12.21
N PRO A 150 53.58 -20.91 -13.38
CA PRO A 150 54.91 -21.48 -13.51
C PRO A 150 55.91 -20.39 -13.16
N GLY A 151 56.90 -20.73 -12.34
CA GLY A 151 57.99 -19.85 -12.00
C GLY A 151 58.58 -19.27 -13.28
N ARG A 152 58.38 -17.96 -13.49
CA ARG A 152 59.23 -17.20 -14.38
C ARG A 152 60.58 -17.13 -13.69
N VAL A 153 61.43 -18.10 -13.98
CA VAL A 153 62.88 -17.94 -13.83
C VAL A 153 63.26 -16.83 -14.82
N PRO A 154 63.83 -15.70 -14.38
CA PRO A 154 64.40 -14.73 -15.31
C PRO A 154 65.65 -15.35 -15.93
N ASP A 155 65.58 -15.76 -17.20
CA ASP A 155 66.76 -16.05 -18.00
C ASP A 155 67.50 -14.74 -18.26
N GLY A 156 68.64 -14.56 -17.59
CA GLY A 156 69.45 -13.36 -17.80
C GLY A 156 70.58 -13.12 -16.80
N TRP A 157 71.09 -14.15 -16.13
CA TRP A 157 72.36 -14.01 -15.39
C TRP A 157 73.52 -14.45 -16.28
N THR A 158 74.02 -13.53 -17.11
CA THR A 158 75.34 -13.63 -17.72
C THR A 158 76.38 -13.35 -16.63
N GLY A 159 76.98 -14.42 -16.08
CA GLY A 159 78.14 -14.27 -15.21
C GLY A 159 79.32 -13.63 -15.96
N PRO A 160 80.20 -12.86 -15.30
CA PRO A 160 81.40 -12.34 -15.93
C PRO A 160 82.33 -13.49 -16.35
N GLY A 161 82.53 -13.64 -17.66
CA GLY A 161 83.48 -14.58 -18.23
C GLY A 161 84.94 -14.24 -17.91
N GLU A 162 85.67 -15.29 -17.53
CA GLU A 162 87.08 -15.61 -17.79
C GLU A 162 88.14 -14.51 -17.93
N PRO A 163 89.20 -14.54 -17.09
CA PRO A 163 90.53 -14.12 -17.52
C PRO A 163 91.20 -15.19 -18.41
N PRO A 164 92.00 -14.79 -19.42
CA PRO A 164 92.53 -15.66 -20.47
C PRO A 164 93.56 -16.67 -19.98
N GLN A 165 93.44 -17.92 -20.44
CA GLN A 165 94.42 -18.99 -20.27
C GLN A 165 95.68 -18.72 -21.11
N ALA A 166 96.85 -18.79 -20.49
CA ALA A 166 98.15 -18.70 -21.17
C ALA A 166 98.51 -20.02 -21.89
N PRO A 167 99.21 -19.97 -23.04
CA PRO A 167 99.45 -21.14 -23.89
C PRO A 167 100.44 -22.14 -23.27
N SER A 168 100.03 -23.41 -23.19
CA SER A 168 100.93 -24.55 -22.99
C SER A 168 101.55 -24.96 -24.33
N GLU A 169 102.88 -24.86 -24.42
CA GLU A 169 103.66 -25.32 -25.57
C GLU A 169 103.51 -26.84 -25.79
N PRO A 170 103.45 -27.30 -27.05
CA PRO A 170 103.35 -28.71 -27.39
C PRO A 170 104.71 -29.42 -27.29
N SER A 171 104.69 -30.58 -26.65
CA SER A 171 105.75 -31.59 -26.64
C SER A 171 105.99 -32.16 -28.05
N ALA A 172 107.22 -32.05 -28.54
CA ALA A 172 107.68 -32.76 -29.73
C ALA A 172 108.24 -34.15 -29.34
N PRO A 173 108.06 -35.17 -30.20
CA PRO A 173 108.37 -36.56 -29.88
C PRO A 173 109.84 -36.95 -30.10
N ALA A 174 110.15 -38.13 -29.54
CA ALA A 174 111.43 -38.83 -29.51
C ALA A 174 112.17 -39.00 -30.85
N ALA A 175 113.51 -38.99 -30.77
CA ALA A 175 114.39 -39.61 -31.74
C ALA A 175 115.66 -40.17 -31.08
N ALA A 176 115.89 -41.46 -31.32
CA ALA A 176 117.13 -42.27 -31.32
C ALA A 176 118.04 -42.28 -30.08
#